data_AF-A0A7S4W1Z3-F1
#
_entry.id   AF-A0A7S4W1Z3-F1
#
_cell.length_a   1.000
_cell.length_b   1.000
_cell.length_c   1.000
_cell.angle_alpha   90.00
_cell.angle_beta   90.00
_cell.angle_gamma   90.00
#
_symmetry.space_group_name_H-M   'P 1'
#
loop_
_entity.id
_entity.type
_entity.pdbx_description
1 polymer ?
#
loop_
_entity_poly.entity_id
_entity_poly.type
_entity_poly.pdbx_seq_one_letter_code
_entity_poly.pdbx_strand_id
1 'polypeptide(L)'
;QAASSLTEEENRASFRHSIGEVLHRELSENKLEDYLFEVANLLNSNTAGVTNVDYVKINLMAAEKARNISAFDNCSHYATKGISMLPSDKWASHPKMAVKLYSLVAEAEGFLGRYSQMEMYCSEVLAQKSISTLQKKDVYVAKLDRMANVELRYDDA
;
A
#
# COMPACT_ATOMS: atom_id res chain seq x y z
N GLN A 1 -30.81 -6.38 -17.06
CA GLN A 1 -30.35 -4.98 -16.96
C GLN A 1 -29.00 -4.80 -16.22
N ALA A 2 -28.28 -5.87 -15.85
CA ALA A 2 -26.96 -5.74 -15.20
C ALA A 2 -25.80 -5.42 -16.17
N ALA A 3 -25.90 -5.83 -17.44
CA ALA A 3 -24.83 -5.61 -18.42
C ALA A 3 -24.63 -4.13 -18.76
N SER A 4 -25.71 -3.34 -18.87
CA SER A 4 -25.62 -1.91 -19.17
C SER A 4 -25.08 -1.09 -17.99
N SER A 5 -25.43 -1.44 -16.75
CA SER A 5 -24.89 -0.77 -15.56
C SER A 5 -23.39 -1.04 -15.35
N LEU A 6 -22.94 -2.25 -15.66
CA LEU A 6 -21.51 -2.62 -15.63
C LEU A 6 -20.69 -1.77 -16.61
N THR A 7 -21.18 -1.59 -17.84
CA THR A 7 -20.49 -0.75 -18.84
C THR A 7 -20.41 0.73 -18.45
N GLU A 8 -21.42 1.25 -17.72
CA GLU A 8 -21.37 2.62 -17.23
C GLU A 8 -20.38 2.80 -16.07
N GLU A 9 -20.26 1.81 -15.18
CA GLU A 9 -19.27 1.82 -14.10
C GLU A 9 -17.84 1.78 -14.62
N GLU A 10 -17.57 0.89 -15.59
CA GLU A 10 -16.27 0.79 -16.25
C GLU A 10 -15.87 2.09 -16.97
N ASN A 11 -16.84 2.73 -17.65
CA ASN A 11 -16.62 4.03 -18.29
C ASN A 11 -16.31 5.13 -17.26
N ARG A 12 -17.02 5.18 -16.14
CA ARG A 12 -16.74 6.14 -15.06
C ARG A 12 -15.37 5.91 -14.43
N ALA A 13 -15.01 4.66 -14.17
CA ALA A 13 -13.70 4.29 -13.63
C ALA A 13 -12.58 4.71 -14.60
N SER A 14 -12.74 4.43 -15.89
CA SER A 14 -11.75 4.80 -16.91
C SER A 14 -11.61 6.31 -17.06
N PHE A 15 -12.70 7.07 -16.98
CA PHE A 15 -12.67 8.53 -16.99
C PHE A 15 -12.01 9.12 -15.73
N ARG A 16 -12.29 8.56 -14.55
CA ARG A 16 -11.61 8.97 -13.31
C ARG A 16 -10.10 8.69 -13.38
N HIS A 17 -9.73 7.55 -13.93
CA HIS A 17 -8.33 7.18 -14.13
C HIS A 17 -7.61 8.19 -15.01
N SER A 18 -8.18 8.57 -16.15
CA SER A 18 -7.55 9.55 -17.05
C SER A 18 -7.37 10.93 -16.42
N ILE A 19 -8.32 11.37 -15.56
CA ILE A 19 -8.13 12.60 -14.75
C ILE A 19 -6.93 12.43 -13.81
N GLY A 20 -6.81 11.28 -13.14
CA GLY A 20 -5.67 10.98 -12.28
C GLY A 20 -4.34 11.04 -13.03
N GLU A 21 -4.26 10.50 -14.25
CA GLU A 21 -3.06 10.54 -15.09
C GLU A 21 -2.67 11.97 -15.48
N VAL A 22 -3.65 12.80 -15.81
CA VAL A 22 -3.43 14.22 -16.13
C VAL A 22 -2.94 14.97 -14.89
N LEU A 23 -3.60 14.82 -13.74
CA LEU A 23 -3.18 15.48 -12.51
C LEU A 23 -1.77 15.07 -12.08
N HIS A 24 -1.45 13.78 -12.15
CA HIS A 24 -0.12 13.28 -11.81
C HIS A 24 0.98 13.89 -12.70
N ARG A 25 0.68 14.15 -13.98
CA ARG A 25 1.64 14.73 -14.93
C ARG A 25 1.82 16.24 -14.76
N GLU A 26 0.73 16.96 -14.50
CA GLU A 26 0.70 18.42 -14.56
C GLU A 26 0.93 19.08 -13.19
N LEU A 27 0.69 18.38 -12.07
CA LEU A 27 0.93 18.93 -10.75
C LEU A 27 2.43 18.98 -10.44
N SER A 28 2.88 20.12 -9.91
CA SER A 28 4.21 20.21 -9.29
C SER A 28 4.28 19.34 -8.03
N GLU A 29 5.48 18.98 -7.60
CA GLU A 29 5.68 18.12 -6.42
C GLU A 29 4.93 18.61 -5.17
N ASN A 30 5.04 19.91 -4.86
CA ASN A 30 4.32 20.51 -3.72
C ASN A 30 2.80 20.39 -3.85
N LYS A 31 2.26 20.55 -5.06
CA LYS A 31 0.81 20.43 -5.30
C LYS A 31 0.36 18.98 -5.33
N LEU A 32 1.19 18.07 -5.82
CA LEU A 32 0.93 16.65 -5.75
C LEU A 32 0.85 16.19 -4.29
N GLU A 33 1.71 16.71 -3.41
CA GLU A 33 1.64 16.39 -1.98
C GLU A 33 0.33 16.88 -1.33
N ASP A 34 -0.14 18.08 -1.67
CA ASP A 34 -1.44 18.63 -1.21
C ASP A 34 -2.60 17.70 -1.59
N TYR A 35 -2.67 17.27 -2.86
CA TYR A 35 -3.77 16.49 -3.45
C TYR A 35 -3.49 14.99 -3.56
N LEU A 36 -2.54 14.48 -2.78
CA LEU A 36 -1.99 13.14 -2.97
C LEU A 36 -3.05 12.03 -2.88
N PHE A 37 -4.02 12.16 -1.95
CA PHE A 37 -5.07 11.16 -1.80
C PHE A 37 -6.06 11.20 -2.97
N GLU A 38 -6.43 12.37 -3.44
CA GLU A 38 -7.30 12.56 -4.59
C GLU A 38 -6.65 11.95 -5.85
N VAL A 39 -5.38 12.25 -6.08
CA VAL A 39 -4.63 11.69 -7.22
C VAL A 39 -4.52 10.17 -7.11
N ALA A 40 -4.14 9.64 -5.94
CA ALA A 40 -4.06 8.20 -5.72
C ALA A 40 -5.42 7.51 -5.95
N ASN A 41 -6.52 8.08 -5.44
CA ASN A 41 -7.86 7.52 -5.61
C ASN A 41 -8.35 7.54 -7.07
N LEU A 42 -7.99 8.59 -7.82
CA LEU A 42 -8.30 8.68 -9.25
C LEU A 42 -7.51 7.63 -10.03
N LEU A 43 -6.20 7.55 -9.82
CA LEU A 43 -5.36 6.52 -10.46
C LEU A 43 -5.82 5.11 -10.10
N ASN A 44 -6.20 4.86 -8.84
CA ASN A 44 -6.63 3.54 -8.37
C ASN A 44 -8.03 3.10 -8.87
N SER A 45 -8.75 3.97 -9.57
CA SER A 45 -10.14 3.70 -9.99
C SER A 45 -10.24 2.64 -11.10
N ASN A 46 -9.20 2.46 -11.93
CA ASN A 46 -9.14 1.41 -12.95
C ASN A 46 -7.73 0.84 -13.07
N THR A 47 -7.41 -0.21 -12.29
CA THR A 47 -6.03 -0.72 -12.20
C THR A 47 -5.90 -2.23 -12.22
N ALA A 48 -6.96 -2.94 -12.63
CA ALA A 48 -6.91 -4.39 -12.72
C ALA A 48 -5.84 -4.82 -13.76
N GLY A 49 -4.85 -5.58 -13.33
CA GLY A 49 -3.76 -6.06 -14.19
C GLY A 49 -2.73 -5.00 -14.60
N VAL A 50 -2.80 -3.78 -14.06
CA VAL A 50 -1.83 -2.71 -14.38
C VAL A 50 -0.54 -2.95 -13.62
N THR A 51 0.58 -2.99 -14.33
CA THR A 51 1.93 -2.89 -13.75
C THR A 51 2.53 -1.54 -14.15
N ASN A 52 2.64 -0.61 -13.20
CA ASN A 52 3.16 0.74 -13.46
C ASN A 52 3.87 1.30 -12.22
N VAL A 53 5.20 1.43 -12.31
CA VAL A 53 6.05 1.83 -11.19
C VAL A 53 5.75 3.25 -10.71
N ASP A 54 5.30 4.16 -11.58
CA ASP A 54 4.96 5.52 -11.16
C ASP A 54 3.68 5.52 -10.31
N TYR A 55 2.70 4.66 -10.63
CA TYR A 55 1.50 4.52 -9.80
C TYR A 55 1.80 3.85 -8.46
N VAL A 56 2.78 2.93 -8.45
CA VAL A 56 3.32 2.36 -7.22
C VAL A 56 3.93 3.46 -6.34
N LYS A 57 4.69 4.41 -6.91
CA LYS A 57 5.27 5.53 -6.15
C LYS A 57 4.18 6.42 -5.53
N ILE A 58 3.14 6.76 -6.28
CA ILE A 58 2.02 7.56 -5.76
C ILE A 58 1.32 6.84 -4.61
N ASN A 59 1.05 5.55 -4.76
CA ASN A 59 0.45 4.74 -3.70
C ASN A 59 1.36 4.60 -2.47
N LEU A 60 2.68 4.49 -2.67
CA LEU A 60 3.63 4.46 -1.57
C LEU A 60 3.60 5.79 -0.79
N MET A 61 3.68 6.92 -1.48
CA MET A 61 3.61 8.24 -0.84
C MET A 61 2.28 8.42 -0.10
N ALA A 62 1.17 8.02 -0.71
CA ALA A 62 -0.15 8.09 -0.07
C ALA A 62 -0.24 7.21 1.18
N ALA A 63 0.31 6.00 1.13
CA ALA A 63 0.38 5.11 2.29
C ALA A 63 1.24 5.72 3.42
N GLU A 64 2.40 6.30 3.10
CA GLU A 64 3.24 6.98 4.09
C GLU A 64 2.56 8.21 4.70
N LYS A 65 1.89 9.02 3.88
CA LYS A 65 1.09 10.16 4.38
C LYS A 65 -0.02 9.69 5.31
N ALA A 66 -0.75 8.63 4.94
CA ALA A 66 -1.80 8.04 5.77
C ALA A 66 -1.27 7.48 7.09
N ARG A 67 -0.12 6.79 7.06
CA ARG A 67 0.59 6.32 8.26
C ARG A 67 0.94 7.47 9.20
N ASN A 68 1.47 8.57 8.69
CA ASN A 68 1.91 9.71 9.50
C ASN A 68 0.77 10.41 10.25
N ILE A 69 -0.46 10.31 9.74
CA ILE A 69 -1.67 10.82 10.39
C ILE A 69 -2.49 9.72 11.08
N SER A 70 -1.91 8.53 11.26
CA SER A 70 -2.55 7.35 11.90
C SER A 70 -3.84 6.87 11.21
N ALA A 71 -4.03 7.15 9.93
CA ALA A 71 -5.13 6.64 9.12
C ALA A 71 -4.79 5.24 8.59
N PHE A 72 -4.72 4.24 9.49
CA PHE A 72 -4.17 2.92 9.17
C PHE A 72 -4.98 2.12 8.14
N ASP A 73 -6.31 2.26 8.09
CA ASP A 73 -7.10 1.66 7.00
C ASP A 73 -6.69 2.22 5.62
N ASN A 74 -6.47 3.54 5.52
CA ASN A 74 -6.01 4.17 4.28
C ASN A 74 -4.56 3.79 3.96
N CYS A 75 -3.69 3.68 4.97
CA CYS A 75 -2.32 3.19 4.80
C CYS A 75 -2.32 1.79 4.17
N SER A 76 -3.06 0.86 4.77
CA SER A 76 -3.20 -0.52 4.26
C SER A 76 -3.78 -0.53 2.84
N HIS A 77 -4.81 0.28 2.58
CA HIS A 77 -5.45 0.39 1.28
C HIS A 77 -4.46 0.81 0.17
N TYR A 78 -3.79 1.95 0.34
CA TYR A 78 -2.87 2.47 -0.69
C TYR A 78 -1.65 1.56 -0.83
N ALA A 79 -1.08 1.06 0.27
CA ALA A 79 0.07 0.18 0.19
C ALA A 79 -0.28 -1.13 -0.54
N THR A 80 -1.44 -1.73 -0.28
CA THR A 80 -1.91 -2.94 -0.98
C THR A 80 -2.17 -2.68 -2.47
N LYS A 81 -2.71 -1.51 -2.82
CA LYS A 81 -2.84 -1.09 -4.22
C LYS A 81 -1.49 -0.97 -4.91
N GLY A 82 -0.51 -0.34 -4.26
CA GLY A 82 0.87 -0.28 -4.74
C GLY A 82 1.48 -1.66 -4.95
N ILE A 83 1.27 -2.60 -4.01
CA ILE A 83 1.74 -3.98 -4.15
C ILE A 83 1.15 -4.67 -5.38
N SER A 84 -0.14 -4.47 -5.67
CA SER A 84 -0.82 -5.09 -6.81
C SER A 84 -0.30 -4.62 -8.18
N MET A 85 0.40 -3.48 -8.22
CA MET A 85 0.94 -2.87 -9.43
C MET A 85 2.45 -3.07 -9.59
N LEU A 86 3.11 -3.72 -8.63
CA LEU A 86 4.52 -4.07 -8.73
C LEU A 86 4.71 -5.19 -9.77
N PRO A 87 5.84 -5.20 -10.51
CA PRO A 87 6.15 -6.29 -11.42
C PRO A 87 6.33 -7.60 -10.65
N SER A 88 6.17 -8.74 -11.33
CA SER A 88 6.31 -10.06 -10.72
C SER A 88 7.69 -10.28 -10.09
N ASP A 89 8.74 -9.72 -10.69
CA ASP A 89 10.14 -9.77 -10.24
C ASP A 89 10.52 -8.66 -9.23
N LYS A 90 9.54 -7.97 -8.63
CA LYS A 90 9.70 -6.83 -7.70
C LYS A 90 10.80 -6.94 -6.65
N TRP A 91 11.06 -8.14 -6.12
CA TRP A 91 12.08 -8.35 -5.10
C TRP A 91 13.51 -8.25 -5.66
N ALA A 92 13.68 -8.46 -6.96
CA ALA A 92 14.93 -8.26 -7.68
C ALA A 92 15.00 -6.87 -8.34
N SER A 93 13.93 -6.44 -9.01
CA SER A 93 13.91 -5.19 -9.78
C SER A 93 13.70 -3.94 -8.92
N HIS A 94 12.87 -4.02 -7.87
CA HIS A 94 12.47 -2.89 -7.02
C HIS A 94 12.47 -3.22 -5.52
N PRO A 95 13.55 -3.82 -4.96
CA PRO A 95 13.55 -4.38 -3.61
C PRO A 95 13.17 -3.37 -2.53
N LYS A 96 13.68 -2.13 -2.62
CA LYS A 96 13.39 -1.09 -1.62
C LYS A 96 11.89 -0.74 -1.57
N MET A 97 11.28 -0.58 -2.74
CA MET A 97 9.87 -0.20 -2.88
C MET A 97 8.96 -1.35 -2.44
N ALA A 98 9.27 -2.58 -2.86
CA ALA A 98 8.53 -3.76 -2.45
C ALA A 98 8.59 -3.97 -0.94
N VAL A 99 9.78 -3.95 -0.33
CA VAL A 99 9.93 -4.10 1.12
C VAL A 99 9.17 -3.01 1.86
N LYS A 100 9.27 -1.75 1.43
CA LYS A 100 8.60 -0.64 2.10
C LYS A 100 7.07 -0.79 2.07
N LEU A 101 6.49 -1.10 0.92
CA LEU A 101 5.05 -1.29 0.80
C LEU A 101 4.53 -2.44 1.66
N TYR A 102 5.18 -3.61 1.61
CA TYR A 102 4.79 -4.74 2.43
C TYR A 102 4.93 -4.44 3.93
N SER A 103 5.98 -3.70 4.32
CA SER A 103 6.17 -3.28 5.71
C SER A 103 5.08 -2.32 6.18
N LEU A 104 4.66 -1.37 5.34
CA LEU A 104 3.55 -0.46 5.65
C LEU A 104 2.22 -1.19 5.85
N VAL A 105 1.92 -2.18 5.01
CA VAL A 105 0.72 -3.01 5.22
C VAL A 105 0.84 -3.79 6.52
N ALA A 106 1.98 -4.44 6.78
CA ALA A 106 2.18 -5.19 8.02
C ALA A 106 1.97 -4.30 9.27
N GLU A 107 2.59 -3.13 9.31
CA GLU A 107 2.41 -2.15 10.39
C GLU A 107 0.94 -1.74 10.55
N ALA A 108 0.28 -1.33 9.45
CA ALA A 108 -1.11 -0.89 9.48
C ALA A 108 -2.06 -1.99 9.95
N GLU A 109 -1.93 -3.21 9.45
CA GLU A 109 -2.73 -4.36 9.86
C GLU A 109 -2.49 -4.72 11.34
N GLY A 110 -1.26 -4.56 11.83
CA GLY A 110 -0.92 -4.70 13.25
C GLY A 110 -1.66 -3.70 14.15
N PHE A 111 -1.67 -2.41 13.77
CA PHE A 111 -2.41 -1.37 14.49
C PHE A 111 -3.94 -1.57 14.42
N LEU A 112 -4.45 -2.16 13.34
CA LEU A 112 -5.87 -2.50 13.19
C LEU A 112 -6.26 -3.82 13.89
N GLY A 113 -5.32 -4.51 14.54
CA GLY A 113 -5.55 -5.79 15.20
C GLY A 113 -5.75 -6.98 14.25
N ARG A 114 -5.49 -6.80 12.96
CA ARG A 114 -5.63 -7.80 11.88
C ARG A 114 -4.36 -8.64 11.77
N TYR A 115 -3.99 -9.31 12.86
CA TYR A 115 -2.67 -9.94 12.99
C TYR A 115 -2.40 -11.06 11.98
N SER A 116 -3.42 -11.78 11.52
CA SER A 116 -3.23 -12.79 10.47
C SER A 116 -2.75 -12.17 9.16
N GLN A 117 -3.29 -11.00 8.78
CA GLN A 117 -2.85 -10.27 7.59
C GLN A 117 -1.45 -9.72 7.82
N MET A 118 -1.19 -9.09 8.97
CA MET A 118 0.16 -8.63 9.35
C MET A 118 1.22 -9.73 9.18
N GLU A 119 1.00 -10.91 9.78
CA GLU A 119 1.97 -12.02 9.72
C GLU A 119 2.19 -12.53 8.28
N MET A 120 1.17 -12.51 7.43
CA MET A 120 1.29 -12.85 6.02
C MET A 120 2.24 -11.89 5.29
N TYR A 121 2.04 -10.58 5.40
CA TYR A 121 2.90 -9.58 4.76
C TYR A 121 4.32 -9.58 5.33
N CYS A 122 4.47 -9.78 6.65
CA CYS A 122 5.78 -9.97 7.28
C CYS A 122 6.50 -11.18 6.68
N SER A 123 5.82 -12.32 6.55
CA SER A 123 6.41 -13.56 6.05
C SER A 123 6.89 -13.45 4.60
N GLU A 124 6.12 -12.76 3.75
CA GLU A 124 6.50 -12.47 2.36
C GLU A 124 7.85 -11.75 2.26
N VAL A 125 8.08 -10.75 3.12
CA VAL A 125 9.36 -10.01 3.17
C VAL A 125 10.47 -10.87 3.77
N LEU A 126 10.20 -11.58 4.88
CA LEU A 126 11.20 -12.37 5.60
C LEU A 126 11.71 -13.54 4.75
N ALA A 127 10.86 -14.14 3.92
CA ALA A 127 11.22 -15.23 3.00
C ALA A 127 12.26 -14.82 1.94
N GLN A 128 12.41 -13.52 1.64
CA GLN A 128 13.32 -13.06 0.59
C GLN A 128 14.78 -13.10 1.05
N LYS A 129 15.56 -14.02 0.50
CA LYS A 129 16.99 -14.20 0.84
C LYS A 129 17.88 -13.05 0.36
N SER A 130 17.50 -12.39 -0.73
CA SER A 130 18.24 -11.26 -1.32
C SER A 130 18.11 -9.96 -0.52
N ILE A 131 17.12 -9.87 0.38
CA ILE A 131 16.86 -8.68 1.19
C ILE A 131 17.64 -8.80 2.49
N SER A 132 18.49 -7.80 2.76
CA SER A 132 19.31 -7.76 3.98
C SER A 132 18.47 -7.59 5.24
N THR A 133 19.01 -8.04 6.38
CA THR A 133 18.35 -7.86 7.69
C THR A 133 18.01 -6.40 7.98
N LEU A 134 18.89 -5.46 7.61
CA LEU A 134 18.65 -4.03 7.81
C LEU A 134 17.42 -3.54 7.02
N GLN A 135 17.22 -4.04 5.80
CA GLN A 135 16.03 -3.70 5.01
C GLN A 135 14.76 -4.30 5.60
N LYS A 136 14.85 -5.46 6.28
CA LYS A 136 13.72 -6.13 6.94
C LYS A 136 13.35 -5.52 8.31
N LYS A 137 14.03 -4.46 8.76
CA LYS A 137 13.87 -3.90 10.11
C LYS A 137 12.41 -3.58 10.46
N ASP A 138 11.66 -2.96 9.55
CA ASP A 138 10.30 -2.47 9.82
C ASP A 138 9.34 -3.65 10.06
N VAL A 139 9.54 -4.76 9.34
CA VAL A 139 8.79 -6.01 9.55
C VAL A 139 9.14 -6.67 10.89
N TYR A 140 10.41 -6.64 11.31
CA TYR A 140 10.76 -7.13 12.64
C TYR A 140 10.14 -6.29 13.76
N VAL A 141 10.12 -4.97 13.61
CA VAL A 141 9.46 -4.06 14.56
C VAL A 141 7.98 -4.39 14.69
N ALA A 142 7.25 -4.51 13.57
CA ALA A 142 5.83 -4.87 13.60
C ALA A 142 5.56 -6.20 14.35
N LYS A 143 6.44 -7.20 14.19
CA LYS A 143 6.33 -8.47 14.92
C LYS A 143 6.60 -8.32 16.42
N LEU A 144 7.59 -7.53 16.81
CA LEU A 144 7.90 -7.25 18.21
C LEU A 144 6.75 -6.49 18.89
N ASP A 145 6.19 -5.48 18.22
CA ASP A 145 5.05 -4.71 18.72
C ASP A 145 3.83 -5.62 18.96
N ARG A 146 3.59 -6.60 18.08
CA ARG A 146 2.55 -7.62 18.31
C ARG A 146 2.83 -8.44 19.56
N MET A 147 4.05 -8.94 19.73
CA MET A 147 4.39 -9.82 20.87
C MET A 147 4.23 -9.09 22.21
N ALA A 148 4.72 -7.84 22.31
CA ALA A 148 4.56 -7.02 23.50
C ALA A 148 3.07 -6.78 23.85
N ASN A 149 2.22 -6.55 22.84
CA ASN A 149 0.78 -6.35 23.03
C ASN A 149 0.02 -7.64 23.40
N VAL A 150 0.57 -8.82 23.11
CA VAL A 150 -0.01 -10.11 23.56
C VAL A 150 0.29 -10.33 25.04
N GLU A 151 1.51 -10.05 25.49
CA GLU A 151 1.92 -10.22 26.89
C GLU A 151 1.09 -9.35 27.85
N LEU A 152 0.83 -8.08 27.50
CA LEU A 152 -0.02 -7.19 28.30
C LEU A 152 -1.45 -7.72 28.51
N ARG A 153 -2.00 -8.49 27.56
CA ARG A 153 -3.35 -9.06 27.69
C ARG A 153 -3.43 -10.27 28.62
N TYR A 154 -2.30 -10.89 28.95
CA TYR A 154 -2.22 -11.97 29.92
C TYR A 154 -1.99 -11.48 31.34
N ASP A 155 -1.37 -10.30 31.52
CA ASP A 155 -1.16 -9.71 32.85
C ASP A 155 -2.42 -9.02 33.41
N ASP A 156 -3.37 -8.67 32.55
CA ASP A 156 -4.66 -8.05 32.92
C ASP A 156 -5.82 -9.05 33.15
N ALA A 157 -5.56 -10.37 33.08
CA ALA A 157 -6.55 -11.46 33.20
C ALA A 157 -6.32 -12.34 34.43
#